data_AF-A0A1L8DL02-F1
#
_entry.id   AF-A0A1L8DL02-F1
#
_cell.length_a   1.000
_cell.length_b   1.000
_cell.length_c   1.000
_cell.angle_alpha   90.00
_cell.angle_beta   90.00
_cell.angle_gamma   90.00
#
_symmetry.space_group_name_H-M   'P 1'
#
loop_
_entity.id
_entity.type
_entity.pdbx_description
1 polymer ?
#
loop_
_entity_poly.entity_id
_entity_poly.type
_entity_poly.pdbx_seq_one_letter_code
_entity_poly.pdbx_strand_id
1 'polypeptide(L)'
;NTLHLCYRNALHKAHEYGLKTIALCVIYSAQRNFPPDLGAHIALRTTRRFLEQYKSETVVLCLESHDRGIYEVLAPLYFPRNSIEERSALWQLPRDIGGILGEPQYPDRQIRIIHNPHHAAMIGADDDSDTSPHDLEGGDLDLEYGTMGGSGYGMGSHYNIGQHSFSQMQGDLDRQRLLGDRPRVGVYESVIADGLEGIEHQERYEKLLRRARTEDLTEVSGIGCLYQSGIDRLGRPIVVFCGKWFPAQNVDLEKAMLYLIYLLDPIVKGDYVIAYFHTLTSSNNYPSLHWLRDVYSILPYKYKKNLKAFYIVHPTFWTKMMTWWFTTFMAPAIKAKVHSLPGVEHLYAAITRDQLEIPAYITEYDMTINGLHYFQPDAQTSPAS
;
A
#
# COMPACT_ATOMS: atom_id res chain seq x y z
N ASN A 1 -17.60 7.33 -3.08
CA ASN A 1 -18.79 8.16 -2.78
C ASN A 1 -20.02 7.34 -2.34
N THR A 2 -20.33 6.20 -2.96
CA THR A 2 -21.51 5.36 -2.63
C THR A 2 -21.66 4.99 -1.14
N LEU A 3 -20.57 4.59 -0.48
CA LEU A 3 -20.61 4.19 0.95
C LEU A 3 -21.01 5.36 1.87
N HIS A 4 -20.49 6.56 1.62
CA HIS A 4 -20.86 7.77 2.36
C HIS A 4 -22.36 8.04 2.23
N LEU A 5 -22.91 7.94 1.02
CA LEU A 5 -24.34 8.12 0.77
C LEU A 5 -25.21 7.10 1.53
N CYS A 6 -24.77 5.84 1.64
CA CYS A 6 -25.50 4.84 2.42
C CYS A 6 -25.63 5.24 3.90
N TYR A 7 -24.52 5.61 4.54
CA TYR A 7 -24.52 6.08 5.93
C TYR A 7 -25.36 7.36 6.10
N ARG A 8 -25.17 8.34 5.22
CA ARG A 8 -25.89 9.61 5.25
C ARG A 8 -27.39 9.39 5.14
N ASN A 9 -27.84 8.61 4.16
CA ASN A 9 -29.26 8.37 3.92
C ASN A 9 -29.90 7.62 5.09
N ALA A 10 -29.20 6.65 5.70
CA ALA A 10 -29.70 5.94 6.88
C ALA A 10 -29.88 6.88 8.09
N LEU A 11 -28.89 7.73 8.36
CA LEU A 11 -28.93 8.72 9.46
C LEU A 11 -30.04 9.76 9.25
N HIS A 12 -30.13 10.34 8.04
CA HIS A 12 -31.18 11.32 7.72
C HIS A 12 -32.58 10.71 7.78
N LYS A 13 -32.76 9.45 7.33
CA LYS A 13 -34.04 8.77 7.48
C LYS A 13 -34.40 8.59 8.95
N ALA A 14 -33.45 8.22 9.80
CA ALA A 14 -33.69 8.09 11.24
C ALA A 14 -34.17 9.41 11.86
N HIS A 15 -33.51 10.52 11.48
CA HIS A 15 -33.89 11.87 11.88
C HIS A 15 -35.30 12.25 11.40
N GLU A 16 -35.63 12.00 10.13
CA GLU A 16 -36.95 12.27 9.56
C GLU A 16 -38.07 11.55 10.32
N TYR A 17 -37.81 10.33 10.80
CA TYR A 17 -38.75 9.56 11.63
C TYR A 17 -38.74 9.94 13.12
N GLY A 18 -37.93 10.92 13.54
CA GLY A 18 -37.83 11.37 14.93
C GLY A 18 -37.22 10.34 15.88
N LEU A 19 -36.38 9.42 15.37
CA LEU A 19 -35.73 8.41 16.18
C LEU A 19 -34.58 9.02 16.98
N LYS A 20 -34.55 8.74 18.30
CA LYS A 20 -33.45 9.21 19.18
C LYS A 20 -32.21 8.34 19.13
N THR A 21 -32.35 7.09 18.69
CA THR A 21 -31.26 6.11 18.68
C THR A 21 -31.32 5.29 17.41
N ILE A 22 -30.20 5.16 16.73
CA ILE A 22 -30.03 4.30 15.56
C ILE A 22 -28.82 3.39 15.74
N ALA A 23 -29.00 2.11 15.46
CA ALA A 23 -27.93 1.14 15.36
C ALA A 23 -27.59 0.90 13.87
N LEU A 24 -26.33 1.07 13.51
CA LEU A 24 -25.82 0.89 12.16
C LEU A 24 -24.77 -0.21 12.15
N CYS A 25 -24.96 -1.21 11.30
CA CYS A 25 -23.89 -2.16 10.99
C CYS A 25 -22.82 -1.50 10.14
N VAL A 26 -21.67 -2.15 10.05
CA VAL A 26 -20.63 -1.79 9.08
C VAL A 26 -21.16 -2.08 7.67
N ILE A 27 -21.30 -1.04 6.83
CA ILE A 27 -21.99 -1.12 5.52
C ILE A 27 -21.02 -1.46 4.37
N TYR A 28 -19.70 -1.49 4.61
CA TYR A 28 -18.77 -1.93 3.58
C TYR A 28 -18.80 -3.45 3.42
N SER A 29 -18.72 -3.93 2.18
CA SER A 29 -18.72 -5.37 1.88
C SER A 29 -17.29 -5.87 1.63
N ALA A 30 -16.85 -6.84 2.41
CA ALA A 30 -15.60 -7.56 2.19
C ALA A 30 -15.55 -8.24 0.80
N GLN A 31 -16.69 -8.58 0.21
CA GLN A 31 -16.77 -9.19 -1.12
C GLN A 31 -16.31 -8.27 -2.26
N ARG A 32 -16.24 -6.95 -2.03
CA ARG A 32 -15.83 -5.97 -3.04
C ARG A 32 -14.42 -5.42 -2.86
N ASN A 33 -13.58 -6.06 -2.03
CA ASN A 33 -12.21 -5.62 -1.72
C ASN A 33 -12.12 -4.13 -1.29
N PHE A 34 -13.17 -3.60 -0.65
CA PHE A 34 -13.15 -2.23 -0.17
C PHE A 34 -12.30 -2.12 1.10
N PRO A 35 -11.33 -1.19 1.18
CA PRO A 35 -10.47 -1.08 2.35
C PRO A 35 -11.28 -0.76 3.62
N PRO A 36 -11.20 -1.59 4.68
CA PRO A 36 -12.02 -1.43 5.87
C PRO A 36 -11.64 -0.19 6.70
N ASP A 37 -10.37 0.22 6.66
CA ASP A 37 -9.87 1.46 7.24
C ASP A 37 -10.52 2.69 6.59
N LEU A 38 -10.53 2.73 5.25
CA LEU A 38 -11.21 3.79 4.51
C LEU A 38 -12.71 3.77 4.77
N GLY A 39 -13.29 2.57 4.89
CA GLY A 39 -14.69 2.38 5.27
C GLY A 39 -15.01 2.95 6.64
N ALA A 40 -14.16 2.68 7.63
CA ALA A 40 -14.28 3.18 8.98
C ALA A 40 -14.11 4.71 9.05
N HIS A 41 -13.12 5.28 8.34
CA HIS A 41 -12.97 6.73 8.20
C HIS A 41 -14.22 7.38 7.62
N ILE A 42 -14.77 6.82 6.53
CA ILE A 42 -16.01 7.32 5.91
C ILE A 42 -17.19 7.24 6.87
N ALA A 43 -17.36 6.11 7.56
CA ALA A 43 -18.44 5.90 8.51
C ALA A 43 -18.36 6.90 9.68
N LEU A 44 -17.20 6.96 10.36
CA LEU A 44 -16.97 7.82 11.51
C LEU A 44 -17.09 9.31 11.16
N ARG A 45 -16.50 9.73 10.03
CA ARG A 45 -16.60 11.11 9.55
C ARG A 45 -18.02 11.51 9.20
N THR A 46 -18.75 10.65 8.48
CA THR A 46 -20.14 10.92 8.10
C THR A 46 -21.02 11.03 9.35
N THR A 47 -20.87 10.11 10.30
CA THR A 47 -21.57 10.16 11.59
C THR A 47 -21.20 11.41 12.39
N ARG A 48 -19.92 11.81 12.41
CA ARG A 48 -19.47 13.00 13.13
C ARG A 48 -20.13 14.26 12.59
N ARG A 49 -20.10 14.46 11.26
CA ARG A 49 -20.73 15.62 10.61
C ARG A 49 -22.23 15.66 10.82
N PHE A 50 -22.89 14.50 10.74
CA PHE A 50 -24.31 14.39 11.04
C PHE A 50 -24.61 14.81 12.50
N LEU A 51 -23.85 14.33 13.48
CA LEU A 51 -24.06 14.68 14.90
C LEU A 51 -23.70 16.14 15.25
N GLU A 52 -22.83 16.79 14.47
CA GLU A 52 -22.59 18.24 14.60
C GLU A 52 -23.83 19.05 14.24
N GLN A 53 -24.57 18.59 13.23
CA GLN A 53 -25.80 19.23 12.76
C GLN A 53 -27.02 18.84 13.62
N TYR A 54 -27.09 17.59 14.08
CA TYR A 54 -28.23 17.03 14.80
C TYR A 54 -27.79 16.46 16.17
N LYS A 55 -27.68 17.36 17.17
CA LYS A 55 -27.04 17.08 18.48
C LYS A 55 -27.81 16.14 19.43
N SER A 56 -29.03 15.71 19.09
CA SER A 56 -29.92 14.98 20.01
C SER A 56 -30.06 13.49 19.70
N GLU A 57 -29.19 12.93 18.85
CA GLU A 57 -29.27 11.54 18.41
C GLU A 57 -28.10 10.70 18.92
N THR A 58 -28.39 9.47 19.32
CA THR A 58 -27.40 8.46 19.72
C THR A 58 -27.18 7.49 18.58
N VAL A 59 -25.95 7.41 18.07
CA VAL A 59 -25.59 6.46 17.00
C VAL A 59 -24.77 5.33 17.61
N VAL A 60 -25.26 4.09 17.45
CA VAL A 60 -24.57 2.87 17.87
C VAL A 60 -24.00 2.19 16.62
N LEU A 61 -22.69 1.97 16.59
CA LEU A 61 -22.05 1.21 15.52
C LEU A 61 -21.94 -0.26 15.94
N CYS A 62 -22.65 -1.14 15.23
CA CYS A 62 -22.61 -2.58 15.42
C CYS A 62 -21.45 -3.17 14.62
N LEU A 63 -20.34 -3.44 15.30
CA LEU A 63 -19.10 -3.91 14.70
C LEU A 63 -18.96 -5.43 14.81
N GLU A 64 -18.39 -6.04 13.77
CA GLU A 64 -17.93 -7.43 13.85
C GLU A 64 -16.58 -7.52 14.58
N SER A 65 -16.23 -8.71 15.07
CA SER A 65 -15.00 -8.92 15.86
C SER A 65 -13.73 -8.50 15.11
N HIS A 66 -13.73 -8.56 13.78
CA HIS A 66 -12.59 -8.19 12.95
C HIS A 66 -12.48 -6.68 12.68
N ASP A 67 -13.57 -5.93 12.80
CA ASP A 67 -13.60 -4.47 12.58
C ASP A 67 -13.33 -3.69 13.87
N ARG A 68 -13.60 -4.30 15.03
CA ARG A 68 -13.49 -3.67 16.34
C ARG A 68 -12.17 -2.93 16.55
N GLY A 69 -11.04 -3.56 16.23
CA GLY A 69 -9.71 -2.95 16.43
C GLY A 69 -9.50 -1.69 15.59
N ILE A 70 -10.07 -1.62 14.39
CA ILE A 70 -9.98 -0.44 13.51
C ILE A 70 -10.72 0.73 14.14
N TYR A 71 -11.96 0.49 14.59
CA TYR A 71 -12.78 1.53 15.19
C TYR A 71 -12.28 1.97 16.58
N GLU A 72 -11.67 1.09 17.37
CA GLU A 72 -11.05 1.46 18.66
C GLU A 72 -9.91 2.48 18.48
N VAL A 73 -9.14 2.38 17.39
CA VAL A 73 -8.06 3.32 17.07
C VAL A 73 -8.59 4.60 16.41
N LEU A 74 -9.55 4.47 15.47
CA LEU A 74 -10.01 5.60 14.66
C LEU A 74 -11.10 6.44 15.32
N ALA A 75 -11.99 5.86 16.14
CA ALA A 75 -13.08 6.61 16.75
C ALA A 75 -12.60 7.79 17.63
N PRO A 76 -11.55 7.66 18.46
CA PRO A 76 -10.93 8.77 19.19
C PRO A 76 -10.52 9.96 18.31
N LEU A 77 -10.15 9.71 17.05
CA LEU A 77 -9.73 10.78 16.13
C LEU A 77 -10.90 11.67 15.70
N TYR A 78 -12.10 11.11 15.58
CA TYR A 78 -13.31 11.82 15.14
C TYR A 78 -14.19 12.26 16.31
N PHE A 79 -14.12 11.55 17.43
CA PHE A 79 -14.89 11.77 18.64
C PHE A 79 -13.95 11.84 19.87
N PRO A 80 -13.08 12.86 19.94
CA PRO A 80 -12.11 12.98 21.02
C PRO A 80 -12.79 13.13 22.37
N ARG A 81 -12.36 12.34 23.36
CA ARG A 81 -12.94 12.36 24.72
C ARG A 81 -12.42 13.49 25.61
N ASN A 82 -11.27 14.05 25.30
CA ASN A 82 -10.64 15.14 26.05
C ASN A 82 -9.75 16.01 25.14
N SER A 83 -9.30 17.16 25.64
CA SER A 83 -8.48 18.12 24.90
C SER A 83 -7.09 17.61 24.49
N ILE A 84 -6.57 16.60 25.20
CA ILE A 84 -5.31 15.94 24.84
C ILE A 84 -5.53 15.06 23.61
N GLU A 85 -6.59 14.25 23.62
CA GLU A 85 -7.00 13.39 22.51
C GLU A 85 -7.31 14.21 21.26
N GLU A 86 -8.01 15.34 21.41
CA GLU A 86 -8.27 16.30 20.33
C GLU A 86 -6.97 16.84 19.71
N ARG A 87 -6.02 17.28 20.54
CA ARG A 87 -4.72 17.79 20.06
C ARG A 87 -3.92 16.72 19.35
N SER A 88 -3.94 15.49 19.84
CA SER A 88 -3.27 14.35 19.22
C SER A 88 -3.96 13.91 17.92
N ALA A 89 -5.28 14.05 17.82
CA ALA A 89 -6.06 13.67 16.64
C ALA A 89 -5.74 14.55 15.42
N LEU A 90 -5.49 15.85 15.63
CA LEU A 90 -5.12 16.80 14.56
C LEU A 90 -3.90 16.34 13.74
N TRP A 91 -2.95 15.66 14.38
CA TRP A 91 -1.73 15.16 13.72
C TRP A 91 -1.91 13.79 13.06
N GLN A 92 -2.98 13.07 13.38
CA GLN A 92 -3.22 11.68 12.96
C GLN A 92 -4.37 11.53 11.95
N LEU A 93 -5.24 12.53 11.83
CA LEU A 93 -6.31 12.53 10.85
C LEU A 93 -5.75 12.51 9.41
N PRO A 94 -6.42 11.79 8.49
CA PRO A 94 -6.05 11.81 7.08
C PRO A 94 -6.08 13.23 6.50
N ARG A 95 -5.26 13.49 5.46
CA ARG A 95 -5.28 14.77 4.73
C ARG A 95 -6.66 15.11 4.16
N ASP A 96 -7.45 14.09 3.78
CA ASP A 96 -8.86 14.23 3.43
C ASP A 96 -9.76 14.11 4.68
N ILE A 97 -10.03 15.24 5.32
CA ILE A 97 -11.01 15.36 6.41
C ILE A 97 -12.46 15.41 5.90
N GLY A 98 -12.68 15.17 4.61
CA GLY A 98 -13.97 15.19 3.92
C GLY A 98 -14.58 16.57 3.80
N GLY A 99 -15.60 16.68 2.96
CA GLY A 99 -16.36 17.92 2.80
C GLY A 99 -17.34 18.19 3.94
N ILE A 100 -18.25 19.13 3.70
CA ILE A 100 -19.13 19.71 4.72
C ILE A 100 -20.06 18.64 5.31
N LEU A 101 -20.43 17.63 4.52
CA LEU A 101 -21.28 16.51 4.94
C LEU A 101 -20.47 15.25 5.23
N GLY A 102 -19.14 15.28 5.16
CA GLY A 102 -18.25 14.13 5.35
C GLY A 102 -18.04 13.30 4.08
N GLU A 103 -18.39 13.83 2.92
CA GLU A 103 -18.12 13.24 1.61
C GLU A 103 -16.60 13.14 1.35
N PRO A 104 -16.10 12.05 0.74
CA PRO A 104 -14.68 11.95 0.37
C PRO A 104 -14.33 12.98 -0.71
N GLN A 105 -13.31 13.80 -0.46
CA GLN A 105 -12.77 14.70 -1.48
C GLN A 105 -11.62 14.00 -2.19
N TYR A 106 -11.86 13.58 -3.42
CA TYR A 106 -10.78 13.14 -4.29
C TYR A 106 -10.26 14.38 -5.04
N PRO A 107 -8.94 14.65 -5.04
CA PRO A 107 -8.42 15.64 -5.97
C PRO A 107 -8.77 15.15 -7.38
N ASP A 108 -9.48 15.98 -8.15
CA ASP A 108 -9.85 15.64 -9.51
C ASP A 108 -8.61 15.18 -10.29
N ARG A 109 -8.75 14.10 -11.06
CA ARG A 109 -7.78 13.77 -12.09
C ARG A 109 -7.83 14.92 -13.11
N GLN A 110 -6.94 15.90 -12.96
CA GLN A 110 -6.68 16.86 -14.03
C GLN A 110 -6.24 16.08 -15.26
N ILE A 111 -7.12 15.97 -16.24
CA ILE A 111 -6.76 15.57 -17.59
C ILE A 111 -5.88 16.71 -18.09
N ARG A 112 -4.55 16.51 -18.13
CA ARG A 112 -3.70 17.36 -18.94
C ARG A 112 -4.07 17.08 -20.38
N ILE A 113 -4.89 17.93 -20.98
CA ILE A 113 -5.01 17.99 -22.42
C ILE A 113 -3.64 18.49 -22.90
N ILE A 114 -2.74 17.55 -23.20
CA ILE A 114 -1.46 17.85 -23.81
C ILE A 114 -1.82 18.52 -25.14
N HIS A 115 -1.60 19.83 -25.23
CA HIS A 115 -1.67 20.51 -26.51
C HIS A 115 -0.57 19.90 -27.38
N ASN A 116 -0.95 19.52 -28.60
CA ASN A 116 -0.13 18.89 -29.62
C ASN A 116 1.33 19.44 -29.59
N PRO A 117 2.38 18.60 -29.39
CA PRO A 117 3.76 19.06 -29.24
C PRO A 117 4.35 19.79 -30.46
N HIS A 118 3.61 19.85 -31.56
CA HIS A 118 4.05 20.43 -32.83
C HIS A 118 3.91 21.96 -32.95
N HIS A 119 3.53 22.69 -31.89
CA HIS A 119 3.46 24.17 -31.93
C HIS A 119 4.40 24.89 -30.95
N ALA A 120 5.08 24.19 -30.05
CA ALA A 120 6.00 24.82 -29.09
C ALA A 120 7.43 25.06 -29.64
N ALA A 121 7.72 24.64 -30.87
CA ALA A 121 9.07 24.68 -31.45
C ALA A 121 9.29 25.83 -32.46
N MET A 122 8.38 26.81 -32.57
CA MET A 122 8.47 27.89 -33.58
C MET A 122 8.15 29.29 -33.02
N ILE A 123 8.30 29.52 -31.71
CA ILE A 123 8.27 30.89 -31.16
C ILE A 123 9.48 31.05 -30.25
N GLY A 124 10.61 31.36 -30.88
CA GLY A 124 11.88 31.61 -30.24
C GLY A 124 12.78 32.35 -31.20
N ALA A 125 12.38 33.58 -31.56
CA ALA A 125 13.23 34.60 -32.17
C ALA A 125 12.47 35.93 -32.16
N ASP A 126 13.10 36.91 -31.51
CA ASP A 126 13.06 38.35 -31.80
C ASP A 126 11.73 39.11 -31.62
N ASP A 127 11.70 40.05 -30.69
CA ASP A 127 12.10 41.45 -30.96
C ASP A 127 11.41 42.43 -29.98
N ASP A 128 12.17 43.46 -29.64
CA ASP A 128 11.91 44.54 -28.70
C ASP A 128 10.67 45.38 -29.04
N SER A 129 9.91 45.80 -28.02
CA SER A 129 9.56 47.22 -27.78
C SER A 129 8.45 47.38 -26.74
N ASP A 130 8.84 47.90 -25.58
CA ASP A 130 8.31 49.09 -24.88
C ASP A 130 6.79 49.34 -24.68
N THR A 131 6.51 49.85 -23.47
CA THR A 131 5.34 50.63 -23.00
C THR A 131 3.98 49.94 -22.73
N SER A 132 3.61 49.89 -21.43
CA SER A 132 2.23 50.06 -20.95
C SER A 132 1.86 51.57 -20.95
N PRO A 133 0.67 52.06 -20.55
CA PRO A 133 -0.64 51.42 -20.24
C PRO A 133 -1.86 52.18 -20.86
N HIS A 134 -3.09 51.63 -20.84
CA HIS A 134 -4.33 52.37 -20.50
C HIS A 134 -5.60 51.46 -20.52
N ASP A 135 -6.24 51.38 -19.35
CA ASP A 135 -7.66 51.61 -19.02
C ASP A 135 -8.83 51.26 -19.97
N LEU A 136 -9.85 50.63 -19.34
CA LEU A 136 -11.31 50.90 -19.39
C LEU A 136 -11.98 50.83 -20.78
N GLU A 137 -13.16 50.27 -21.02
CA GLU A 137 -14.38 50.08 -20.24
C GLU A 137 -15.35 49.30 -21.16
N GLY A 138 -16.36 48.65 -20.58
CA GLY A 138 -17.71 48.74 -21.12
C GLY A 138 -18.18 47.71 -22.15
N GLY A 139 -19.27 47.03 -21.77
CA GLY A 139 -20.44 47.05 -22.64
C GLY A 139 -20.81 45.73 -23.30
N ASP A 140 -21.40 44.88 -22.46
CA ASP A 140 -22.56 44.01 -22.67
C ASP A 140 -23.47 44.30 -23.89
N LEU A 141 -24.28 43.27 -24.21
CA LEU A 141 -25.41 43.18 -25.14
C LEU A 141 -25.07 42.80 -26.59
N ASP A 142 -25.88 42.03 -27.29
CA ASP A 142 -26.83 40.94 -27.02
C ASP A 142 -27.30 40.53 -28.44
N LEU A 143 -27.69 39.25 -28.61
CA LEU A 143 -28.80 38.76 -29.46
C LEU A 143 -28.91 39.28 -30.93
N GLU A 144 -29.23 38.52 -31.97
CA GLU A 144 -29.83 37.20 -32.18
C GLU A 144 -29.99 37.07 -33.71
N TYR A 145 -30.18 35.83 -34.18
CA TYR A 145 -31.02 35.44 -35.32
C TYR A 145 -30.39 35.16 -36.70
N GLY A 146 -30.80 34.01 -37.25
CA GLY A 146 -31.04 33.84 -38.69
C GLY A 146 -29.98 33.04 -39.45
N THR A 147 -30.00 31.71 -39.43
CA THR A 147 -30.79 30.84 -40.34
C THR A 147 -30.26 30.77 -41.79
N MET A 148 -29.66 29.61 -42.08
CA MET A 148 -29.65 28.82 -43.34
C MET A 148 -29.41 29.50 -44.70
N GLY A 149 -28.48 28.89 -45.45
CA GLY A 149 -28.75 28.59 -46.87
C GLY A 149 -27.55 28.61 -47.80
N GLY A 150 -27.11 27.41 -48.21
CA GLY A 150 -26.93 27.11 -49.64
C GLY A 150 -25.62 27.52 -50.33
N SER A 151 -24.74 26.53 -50.48
CA SER A 151 -23.95 26.17 -51.67
C SER A 151 -23.71 27.17 -52.81
N GLY A 152 -22.46 27.27 -53.25
CA GLY A 152 -22.18 27.44 -54.68
C GLY A 152 -20.80 27.95 -55.09
N TYR A 153 -19.88 27.01 -55.36
CA TYR A 153 -18.90 26.97 -56.45
C TYR A 153 -18.05 28.21 -56.83
N GLY A 154 -16.72 27.99 -56.89
CA GLY A 154 -15.98 28.19 -58.15
C GLY A 154 -14.63 28.93 -58.10
N MET A 155 -13.58 28.22 -58.55
CA MET A 155 -12.31 28.69 -59.18
C MET A 155 -11.33 29.49 -58.27
N GLY A 156 -10.06 29.14 -58.08
CA GLY A 156 -9.02 28.51 -58.92
C GLY A 156 -7.79 29.42 -58.81
N SER A 157 -6.64 29.02 -58.25
CA SER A 157 -5.53 28.44 -59.01
C SER A 157 -4.34 28.13 -58.07
N HIS A 158 -3.67 27.01 -58.36
CA HIS A 158 -2.52 26.35 -57.72
C HIS A 158 -1.29 27.23 -57.46
N TYR A 159 -0.49 26.89 -56.42
CA TYR A 159 0.92 26.46 -56.53
C TYR A 159 1.35 25.54 -55.35
N ASN A 160 2.20 24.57 -55.68
CA ASN A 160 2.69 23.41 -54.90
C ASN A 160 3.29 23.70 -53.51
N ILE A 161 3.23 22.72 -52.60
CA ILE A 161 4.36 22.22 -51.77
C ILE A 161 3.91 20.99 -50.95
N GLY A 162 4.74 19.94 -50.93
CA GLY A 162 4.88 19.09 -49.75
C GLY A 162 4.29 17.68 -49.82
N GLN A 163 5.19 16.71 -49.96
CA GLN A 163 4.99 15.29 -49.70
C GLN A 163 4.42 15.03 -48.29
N HIS A 164 3.64 13.96 -48.13
CA HIS A 164 3.57 12.99 -47.02
C HIS A 164 2.14 12.45 -46.81
N SER A 165 2.04 11.21 -46.34
CA SER A 165 0.88 10.29 -46.29
C SER A 165 -0.37 10.78 -45.53
N PHE A 166 -0.96 11.91 -45.92
CA PHE A 166 -2.21 12.45 -45.37
C PHE A 166 -3.27 12.62 -46.48
N SER A 167 -3.48 11.57 -47.28
CA SER A 167 -4.51 11.55 -48.32
C SER A 167 -5.22 10.20 -48.39
N GLN A 168 -5.87 9.81 -47.28
CA GLN A 168 -7.02 8.90 -47.32
C GLN A 168 -8.10 9.46 -46.38
N MET A 169 -9.06 10.14 -47.00
CA MET A 169 -10.28 10.61 -46.37
C MET A 169 -11.19 9.39 -46.15
N GLN A 170 -11.33 8.91 -44.91
CA GLN A 170 -12.38 7.95 -44.53
C GLN A 170 -13.52 8.72 -43.85
N GLY A 171 -14.72 8.52 -44.38
CA GLY A 171 -15.90 9.34 -44.14
C GLY A 171 -16.44 9.30 -42.71
N ASP A 172 -17.17 10.38 -42.39
CA ASP A 172 -18.06 10.60 -41.24
C ASP A 172 -18.07 9.52 -40.14
N LEU A 173 -17.22 9.75 -39.13
CA LEU A 173 -17.18 8.98 -37.88
C LEU A 173 -18.40 9.19 -36.97
N ASP A 174 -19.32 10.10 -37.30
CA ASP A 174 -20.51 10.35 -36.49
C ASP A 174 -21.70 9.43 -36.79
N ARG A 175 -21.56 8.49 -37.73
CA ARG A 175 -22.61 7.49 -37.98
C ARG A 175 -22.53 6.25 -37.09
N GLN A 176 -21.41 6.04 -36.37
CA GLN A 176 -21.20 4.86 -35.52
C GLN A 176 -21.55 5.06 -34.03
N ARG A 177 -21.90 6.28 -33.59
CA ARG A 177 -22.40 6.49 -32.21
C ARG A 177 -23.89 6.18 -32.02
N LEU A 178 -24.64 5.99 -33.11
CA LEU A 178 -26.09 5.70 -33.08
C LEU A 178 -26.44 4.21 -33.19
N LEU A 179 -25.47 3.34 -33.43
CA LEU A 179 -25.66 1.88 -33.41
C LEU A 179 -24.78 1.31 -32.31
N GLY A 180 -25.40 1.02 -31.17
CA GLY A 180 -24.75 0.66 -29.92
C GLY A 180 -24.04 -0.69 -29.95
N ASP A 181 -22.85 -0.74 -30.56
CA ASP A 181 -21.95 -1.87 -30.44
C ASP A 181 -20.55 -1.40 -30.05
N ARG A 182 -20.08 -1.83 -28.87
CA ARG A 182 -18.76 -1.48 -28.32
C ARG A 182 -17.71 -2.48 -28.82
N PRO A 183 -16.64 -2.06 -29.53
CA PRO A 183 -15.46 -2.91 -29.67
C PRO A 183 -14.59 -2.81 -28.41
N ARG A 184 -14.09 -3.96 -27.96
CA ARG A 184 -13.16 -4.13 -26.84
C ARG A 184 -11.81 -3.47 -27.15
N VAL A 185 -11.56 -2.28 -26.59
CA VAL A 185 -10.23 -1.66 -26.54
C VAL A 185 -9.89 -1.44 -25.08
N GLY A 186 -9.25 -2.43 -24.44
CA GLY A 186 -8.89 -2.33 -23.02
C GLY A 186 -7.83 -3.33 -22.55
N VAL A 187 -7.27 -4.15 -23.45
CA VAL A 187 -6.30 -5.19 -23.08
C VAL A 187 -4.87 -4.80 -23.47
N TYR A 188 -4.67 -3.99 -24.52
CA TYR A 188 -3.30 -3.64 -24.95
C TYR A 188 -2.68 -2.50 -24.11
N GLU A 189 -3.47 -1.55 -23.63
CA GLU A 189 -2.95 -0.38 -22.92
C GLU A 189 -2.59 -0.67 -21.45
N SER A 190 -3.30 -1.62 -20.82
CA SER A 190 -2.97 -2.09 -19.46
C SER A 190 -1.69 -2.92 -19.40
N VAL A 191 -1.36 -3.65 -20.47
CA VAL A 191 -0.15 -4.49 -20.54
C VAL A 191 1.11 -3.64 -20.73
N ILE A 192 0.99 -2.46 -21.38
CA ILE A 192 2.12 -1.54 -21.57
C ILE A 192 2.43 -0.77 -20.28
N ALA A 193 1.41 -0.34 -19.53
CA ALA A 193 1.61 0.35 -18.24
C ALA A 193 2.18 -0.58 -17.15
N ASP A 194 1.65 -1.81 -17.03
CA ASP A 194 2.17 -2.84 -16.11
C ASP A 194 3.58 -3.33 -16.53
N GLY A 195 3.86 -3.30 -17.84
CA GLY A 195 5.18 -3.57 -18.41
C GLY A 195 6.22 -2.50 -18.08
N LEU A 196 5.90 -1.21 -18.24
CA LEU A 196 6.82 -0.11 -17.93
C LEU A 196 7.08 0.04 -16.41
N GLU A 197 6.03 -0.05 -15.58
CA GLU A 197 6.19 -0.02 -14.11
C GLU A 197 7.00 -1.24 -13.62
N GLY A 198 6.83 -2.40 -14.25
CA GLY A 198 7.64 -3.59 -13.99
C GLY A 198 9.11 -3.42 -14.39
N ILE A 199 9.38 -2.73 -15.51
CA ILE A 199 10.75 -2.45 -15.99
C ILE A 199 11.46 -1.48 -15.05
N GLU A 200 10.83 -0.36 -14.66
CA GLU A 200 11.42 0.60 -13.74
C GLU A 200 11.69 -0.02 -12.36
N HIS A 201 10.78 -0.87 -11.89
CA HIS A 201 10.94 -1.61 -10.63
C HIS A 201 12.13 -2.58 -10.69
N GLN A 202 12.25 -3.31 -11.79
CA GLN A 202 13.34 -4.24 -12.04
C GLN A 202 14.70 -3.52 -12.13
N GLU A 203 14.78 -2.40 -12.85
CA GLU A 203 16.00 -1.59 -12.93
C GLU A 203 16.44 -1.04 -11.57
N ARG A 204 15.48 -0.56 -10.77
CA ARG A 204 15.75 -0.08 -9.41
C ARG A 204 16.30 -1.20 -8.52
N TYR A 205 15.71 -2.39 -8.60
CA TYR A 205 16.22 -3.56 -7.89
C TYR A 205 17.62 -3.96 -8.36
N GLU A 206 17.88 -3.97 -9.67
CA GLU A 206 19.21 -4.30 -10.21
C GLU A 206 20.29 -3.32 -9.76
N LYS A 207 19.96 -2.02 -9.67
CA LYS A 207 20.87 -1.02 -9.11
C LYS A 207 21.20 -1.33 -7.65
N LEU A 208 20.20 -1.69 -6.84
CA LEU A 208 20.40 -2.08 -5.44
C LEU A 208 21.21 -3.38 -5.34
N LEU A 209 20.97 -4.36 -6.20
CA LEU A 209 21.72 -5.62 -6.23
C LEU A 209 23.19 -5.39 -6.59
N ARG A 210 23.48 -4.48 -7.52
CA ARG A 210 24.87 -4.08 -7.84
C ARG A 210 25.53 -3.44 -6.63
N ARG A 211 24.86 -2.45 -6.00
CA ARG A 211 25.34 -1.80 -4.76
C ARG A 211 25.62 -2.82 -3.66
N ALA A 212 24.69 -3.76 -3.45
CA ALA A 212 24.81 -4.81 -2.44
C ALA A 212 26.02 -5.74 -2.65
N ARG A 213 26.56 -5.84 -3.87
CA ARG A 213 27.76 -6.62 -4.19
C ARG A 213 29.06 -5.82 -4.14
N THR A 214 28.98 -4.49 -4.25
CA THR A 214 30.17 -3.61 -4.35
C THR A 214 30.45 -2.84 -3.07
N GLU A 215 29.42 -2.49 -2.31
CA GLU A 215 29.56 -1.74 -1.07
C GLU A 215 30.06 -2.63 0.08
N ASP A 216 30.77 -2.01 1.01
CA ASP A 216 31.20 -2.68 2.23
C ASP A 216 30.04 -2.79 3.22
N LEU A 217 29.65 -4.04 3.50
CA LEU A 217 28.54 -4.40 4.39
C LEU A 217 29.05 -5.10 5.67
N THR A 218 30.35 -5.02 5.97
CA THR A 218 30.97 -5.64 7.17
C THR A 218 30.33 -5.16 8.47
N GLU A 219 29.99 -3.88 8.58
CA GLU A 219 29.31 -3.30 9.74
C GLU A 219 27.98 -3.99 10.05
N VAL A 220 27.20 -4.35 9.02
CA VAL A 220 25.88 -4.98 9.17
C VAL A 220 26.00 -6.50 9.31
N SER A 221 26.83 -7.13 8.48
CA SER A 221 27.05 -8.58 8.52
C SER A 221 27.71 -9.02 9.83
N GLY A 222 28.61 -8.20 10.39
CA GLY A 222 29.26 -8.44 11.68
C GLY A 222 28.32 -8.44 12.88
N ILE A 223 27.11 -7.87 12.75
CA ILE A 223 26.07 -7.93 13.80
C ILE A 223 25.55 -9.37 13.97
N GLY A 224 25.57 -10.17 12.90
CA GLY A 224 25.04 -11.54 12.93
C GLY A 224 23.52 -11.63 13.08
N CYS A 225 22.78 -10.53 12.85
CA CYS A 225 21.32 -10.52 13.00
C CYS A 225 20.57 -11.22 11.88
N LEU A 226 21.21 -11.47 10.73
CA LEU A 226 20.62 -12.16 9.57
C LEU A 226 21.67 -13.11 8.98
N TYR A 227 21.35 -14.38 8.84
CA TYR A 227 22.25 -15.40 8.27
C TYR A 227 21.47 -16.57 7.67
N GLN A 228 22.12 -17.36 6.81
CA GLN A 228 21.57 -18.63 6.31
C GLN A 228 21.96 -19.76 7.27
N SER A 229 21.04 -20.69 7.54
CA SER A 229 21.28 -21.83 8.44
C SER A 229 20.64 -23.10 7.88
N GLY A 230 21.43 -24.08 7.47
CA GLY A 230 20.93 -25.41 7.05
C GLY A 230 19.77 -25.43 6.05
N ILE A 231 19.00 -26.53 6.11
CA ILE A 231 17.78 -26.77 5.32
C ILE A 231 16.65 -27.27 6.19
N ASP A 232 15.40 -27.03 5.78
CA ASP A 232 14.24 -27.60 6.46
C ASP A 232 13.98 -29.06 6.05
N ARG A 233 12.95 -29.68 6.64
CA ARG A 233 12.57 -31.08 6.35
C ARG A 233 12.16 -31.32 4.88
N LEU A 234 11.87 -30.27 4.12
CA LEU A 234 11.50 -30.34 2.71
C LEU A 234 12.67 -29.93 1.79
N GLY A 235 13.88 -29.79 2.34
CA GLY A 235 15.09 -29.44 1.58
C GLY A 235 15.20 -27.96 1.20
N ARG A 236 14.43 -27.08 1.84
CA ARG A 236 14.42 -25.64 1.55
C ARG A 236 15.42 -24.92 2.44
N PRO A 237 16.27 -24.03 1.91
CA PRO A 237 17.18 -23.23 2.73
C PRO A 237 16.43 -22.41 3.78
N ILE A 238 16.99 -22.34 5.00
CA ILE A 238 16.44 -21.52 6.07
C ILE A 238 17.27 -20.26 6.22
N VAL A 239 16.58 -19.14 6.33
CA VAL A 239 17.17 -17.85 6.65
C VAL A 239 16.75 -17.46 8.05
N VAL A 240 17.72 -17.23 8.92
CA VAL A 240 17.49 -16.88 10.32
C VAL A 240 17.64 -15.37 10.50
N PHE A 241 16.69 -14.76 11.21
CA PHE A 241 16.77 -13.38 11.64
C PHE A 241 16.62 -13.28 13.17
N CYS A 242 17.58 -12.65 13.83
CA CYS A 242 17.60 -12.43 15.27
C CYS A 242 17.19 -10.99 15.60
N GLY A 243 15.97 -10.80 16.09
CA GLY A 243 15.40 -9.48 16.40
C GLY A 243 16.22 -8.67 17.41
N LYS A 244 16.67 -9.31 18.50
CA LYS A 244 17.47 -8.68 19.56
C LYS A 244 18.75 -7.98 19.04
N TRP A 245 19.37 -8.56 18.02
CA TRP A 245 20.65 -8.06 17.51
C TRP A 245 20.49 -6.97 16.47
N PHE A 246 19.31 -6.77 15.90
CA PHE A 246 19.09 -5.71 14.92
C PHE A 246 19.00 -4.34 15.61
N PRO A 247 20.00 -3.44 15.48
CA PRO A 247 20.03 -2.18 16.21
C PRO A 247 19.41 -1.07 15.34
N ALA A 248 18.10 -1.09 15.20
CA ALA A 248 17.35 -0.27 14.24
C ALA A 248 17.61 1.25 14.31
N GLN A 249 18.01 1.77 15.49
CA GLN A 249 18.31 3.19 15.69
C GLN A 249 19.77 3.57 15.37
N ASN A 250 20.69 2.61 15.41
CA ASN A 250 22.13 2.88 15.29
C ASN A 250 22.73 2.33 13.99
N VAL A 251 22.01 1.45 13.28
CA VAL A 251 22.46 0.87 12.01
C VAL A 251 21.95 1.70 10.84
N ASP A 252 22.78 1.80 9.81
CA ASP A 252 22.36 2.32 8.51
C ASP A 252 21.33 1.37 7.88
N LEU A 253 20.07 1.82 7.83
CA LEU A 253 18.95 1.07 7.30
C LEU A 253 19.06 0.81 5.79
N GLU A 254 19.81 1.63 5.04
CA GLU A 254 20.10 1.37 3.64
C GLU A 254 21.09 0.20 3.50
N LYS A 255 22.21 0.23 4.25
CA LYS A 255 23.15 -0.89 4.27
C LYS A 255 22.49 -2.17 4.77
N ALA A 256 21.55 -2.08 5.72
CA ALA A 256 20.75 -3.22 6.17
C ALA A 256 19.89 -3.81 5.04
N MET A 257 19.26 -2.96 4.22
CA MET A 257 18.50 -3.41 3.06
C MET A 257 19.42 -4.03 1.99
N LEU A 258 20.60 -3.46 1.75
CA LEU A 258 21.59 -4.01 0.81
C LEU A 258 22.09 -5.38 1.27
N TYR A 259 22.38 -5.55 2.56
CA TYR A 259 22.79 -6.84 3.13
C TYR A 259 21.68 -7.89 3.04
N LEU A 260 20.43 -7.50 3.29
CA LEU A 260 19.27 -8.36 3.08
C LEU A 260 19.19 -8.85 1.62
N ILE A 261 19.37 -7.95 0.65
CA ILE A 261 19.36 -8.30 -0.78
C ILE A 261 20.54 -9.21 -1.12
N TYR A 262 21.75 -8.88 -0.65
CA TYR A 262 22.97 -9.67 -0.88
C TYR A 262 22.80 -11.12 -0.43
N LEU A 263 22.27 -11.32 0.79
CA LEU A 263 22.09 -12.65 1.37
C LEU A 263 20.95 -13.42 0.70
N LEU A 264 19.82 -12.76 0.41
CA LEU A 264 18.64 -13.44 -0.11
C LEU A 264 18.64 -13.66 -1.63
N ASP A 265 19.25 -12.79 -2.45
CA ASP A 265 19.23 -12.92 -3.93
C ASP A 265 19.61 -14.31 -4.46
N PRO A 266 20.65 -15.01 -3.94
CA PRO A 266 20.94 -16.38 -4.37
C PRO A 266 19.89 -17.40 -3.87
N ILE A 267 19.32 -17.19 -2.68
CA ILE A 267 18.38 -18.12 -2.02
C ILE A 267 17.01 -18.06 -2.69
N VAL A 268 16.52 -16.87 -3.02
CA VAL A 268 15.18 -16.66 -3.59
C VAL A 268 15.03 -17.16 -5.03
N LYS A 269 16.08 -17.77 -5.62
CA LYS A 269 15.97 -18.53 -6.87
C LYS A 269 15.17 -19.82 -6.68
N GLY A 270 15.21 -20.39 -5.48
CA GLY A 270 14.45 -21.56 -5.08
C GLY A 270 13.51 -21.29 -3.92
N ASP A 271 12.75 -22.32 -3.55
CA ASP A 271 11.84 -22.28 -2.41
C ASP A 271 12.63 -22.20 -1.10
N TYR A 272 12.23 -21.29 -0.20
CA TYR A 272 12.96 -21.03 1.04
C TYR A 272 12.01 -20.70 2.20
N VAL A 273 12.55 -20.74 3.42
CA VAL A 273 11.82 -20.40 4.65
C VAL A 273 12.60 -19.40 5.49
N ILE A 274 11.89 -18.60 6.28
CA ILE A 274 12.49 -17.64 7.21
C ILE A 274 12.12 -18.03 8.63
N ALA A 275 13.08 -18.03 9.54
CA ALA A 275 12.88 -18.13 10.98
C ALA A 275 13.30 -16.81 11.65
N TYR A 276 12.32 -16.03 12.09
CA TYR A 276 12.52 -14.79 12.82
C TYR A 276 12.36 -15.05 14.33
N PHE A 277 13.42 -14.82 15.09
CA PHE A 277 13.41 -14.93 16.55
C PHE A 277 13.16 -13.56 17.16
N HIS A 278 12.00 -13.41 17.80
CA HIS A 278 11.60 -12.21 18.51
C HIS A 278 12.04 -12.20 19.98
N THR A 279 12.74 -13.24 20.41
CA THR A 279 13.23 -13.43 21.78
C THR A 279 13.97 -12.20 22.31
N LEU A 280 13.52 -11.65 23.44
CA LEU A 280 14.13 -10.49 24.09
C LEU A 280 14.31 -9.26 23.16
N THR A 281 13.47 -9.13 22.13
CA THR A 281 13.48 -7.97 21.23
C THR A 281 12.77 -6.79 21.90
N SER A 282 13.39 -5.61 21.87
CA SER A 282 12.89 -4.39 22.51
C SER A 282 12.46 -3.34 21.49
N SER A 283 11.88 -2.22 21.95
CA SER A 283 11.48 -1.11 21.08
C SER A 283 12.63 -0.52 20.25
N ASN A 284 13.86 -0.59 20.76
CA ASN A 284 15.05 -0.08 20.07
C ASN A 284 15.47 -0.94 18.88
N ASN A 285 14.93 -2.16 18.80
CA ASN A 285 15.19 -3.09 17.72
C ASN A 285 14.14 -3.03 16.60
N TYR A 286 13.08 -2.24 16.74
CA TYR A 286 12.03 -2.15 15.73
C TYR A 286 12.40 -1.14 14.65
N PRO A 287 12.57 -1.57 13.38
CA PRO A 287 12.62 -0.62 12.28
C PRO A 287 11.26 0.07 12.14
N SER A 288 11.27 1.24 11.49
CA SER A 288 10.03 1.96 11.20
C SER A 288 9.12 1.13 10.28
N LEU A 289 7.81 1.25 10.45
CA LEU A 289 6.83 0.59 9.57
C LEU A 289 6.99 1.03 8.11
N HIS A 290 7.42 2.27 7.89
CA HIS A 290 7.73 2.79 6.56
C HIS A 290 8.89 2.02 5.92
N TRP A 291 9.97 1.75 6.67
CA TRP A 291 11.08 0.96 6.16
C TRP A 291 10.66 -0.48 5.84
N LEU A 292 9.86 -1.12 6.69
CA LEU A 292 9.32 -2.46 6.40
C LEU A 292 8.45 -2.49 5.15
N ARG A 293 7.64 -1.44 4.92
CA ARG A 293 6.88 -1.27 3.68
C ARG A 293 7.82 -1.18 2.49
N ASP A 294 8.85 -0.35 2.59
CA ASP A 294 9.76 -0.08 1.49
C ASP A 294 10.54 -1.34 1.13
N VAL A 295 11.00 -2.12 2.12
CA VAL A 295 11.58 -3.45 1.88
C VAL A 295 10.59 -4.34 1.12
N TYR A 296 9.34 -4.45 1.57
CA TYR A 296 8.34 -5.27 0.87
C TYR A 296 8.03 -4.79 -0.55
N SER A 297 8.02 -3.47 -0.77
CA SER A 297 7.72 -2.87 -2.07
C SER A 297 8.90 -2.95 -3.03
N ILE A 298 10.14 -2.76 -2.56
CA ILE A 298 11.37 -2.79 -3.38
C ILE A 298 11.72 -4.21 -3.81
N LEU A 299 11.47 -5.20 -2.95
CA LEU A 299 11.81 -6.59 -3.25
C LEU A 299 10.92 -7.16 -4.39
N PRO A 300 11.52 -7.72 -5.46
CA PRO A 300 10.77 -8.27 -6.58
C PRO A 300 9.84 -9.42 -6.16
N TYR A 301 8.87 -9.72 -7.03
CA TYR A 301 7.87 -10.77 -6.78
C TYR A 301 8.47 -12.14 -6.43
N LYS A 302 9.67 -12.49 -6.93
CA LYS A 302 10.36 -13.76 -6.63
C LYS A 302 10.55 -14.02 -5.13
N TYR A 303 10.82 -12.97 -4.34
CA TYR A 303 10.96 -13.07 -2.88
C TYR A 303 9.67 -13.55 -2.24
N LYS A 304 8.53 -12.97 -2.66
CA LYS A 304 7.20 -13.30 -2.13
C LYS A 304 6.74 -14.66 -2.61
N LYS A 305 6.98 -15.00 -3.89
CA LYS A 305 6.58 -16.27 -4.51
C LYS A 305 7.25 -17.46 -3.85
N ASN A 306 8.57 -17.40 -3.69
CA ASN A 306 9.38 -18.55 -3.31
C ASN A 306 9.52 -18.71 -1.78
N LEU A 307 9.18 -17.68 -1.00
CA LEU A 307 8.97 -17.85 0.44
C LEU A 307 7.84 -18.84 0.67
N LYS A 308 8.07 -19.90 1.45
CA LYS A 308 7.03 -20.89 1.77
C LYS A 308 6.49 -20.76 3.18
N ALA A 309 7.35 -20.41 4.12
CA ALA A 309 6.97 -20.19 5.51
C ALA A 309 7.85 -19.10 6.11
N PHE A 310 7.24 -18.27 6.95
CA PHE A 310 7.88 -17.26 7.77
C PHE A 310 7.47 -17.55 9.22
N TYR A 311 8.37 -18.18 9.97
CA TYR A 311 8.15 -18.50 11.37
C TYR A 311 8.57 -17.33 12.25
N ILE A 312 7.68 -16.88 13.13
CA ILE A 312 7.95 -15.87 14.16
C ILE A 312 7.97 -16.59 15.50
N VAL A 313 9.15 -16.74 16.10
CA VAL A 313 9.34 -17.45 17.37
C VAL A 313 9.36 -16.44 18.53
N HIS A 314 8.67 -16.78 19.62
CA HIS A 314 8.47 -15.92 20.80
C HIS A 314 7.80 -14.56 20.51
N PRO A 315 6.75 -14.46 19.68
CA PRO A 315 6.08 -13.18 19.45
C PRO A 315 5.35 -12.73 20.72
N THR A 316 5.55 -11.46 21.08
CA THR A 316 4.73 -10.79 22.10
C THR A 316 3.31 -10.55 21.58
N PHE A 317 2.35 -10.26 22.47
CA PHE A 317 0.99 -9.89 22.05
C PHE A 317 0.99 -8.73 21.07
N TRP A 318 1.81 -7.71 21.35
CA TRP A 318 2.00 -6.56 20.46
C TRP A 318 2.52 -6.99 19.07
N THR A 319 3.54 -7.86 19.03
CA THR A 319 4.11 -8.34 17.77
C THR A 319 3.11 -9.17 16.97
N LYS A 320 2.30 -10.03 17.61
CA LYS A 320 1.22 -10.76 16.92
C LYS A 320 0.22 -9.79 16.26
N MET A 321 -0.22 -8.78 17.00
CA MET A 321 -1.14 -7.76 16.50
C MET A 321 -0.52 -6.96 15.34
N MET A 322 0.72 -6.49 15.50
CA MET A 322 1.42 -5.72 14.48
C MET A 322 1.70 -6.53 13.23
N THR A 323 2.13 -7.79 13.36
CA THR A 323 2.31 -8.71 12.23
C THR A 323 1.01 -8.98 11.51
N TRP A 324 -0.09 -9.23 12.23
CA TRP A 324 -1.40 -9.42 11.62
C TRP A 324 -1.84 -8.18 10.83
N TRP A 325 -1.64 -6.99 11.40
CA TRP A 325 -1.95 -5.73 10.73
C TRP A 325 -1.09 -5.54 9.47
N PHE A 326 0.23 -5.66 9.59
CA PHE A 326 1.17 -5.52 8.46
C PHE A 326 0.84 -6.50 7.33
N THR A 327 0.64 -7.78 7.65
CA THR A 327 0.32 -8.79 6.65
C THR A 327 -1.06 -8.62 6.03
N THR A 328 -2.01 -8.03 6.74
CA THR A 328 -3.37 -7.80 6.20
C THR A 328 -3.40 -6.62 5.23
N PHE A 329 -2.75 -5.52 5.58
CA PHE A 329 -2.91 -4.26 4.85
C PHE A 329 -1.75 -3.92 3.93
N MET A 330 -0.52 -4.34 4.27
CA MET A 330 0.68 -3.95 3.54
C MET A 330 1.26 -5.12 2.73
N ALA A 331 1.17 -6.34 3.28
CA ALA A 331 1.79 -7.52 2.71
C ALA A 331 0.84 -8.75 2.61
N PRO A 332 -0.33 -8.63 1.94
CA PRO A 332 -1.32 -9.71 1.86
C PRO A 332 -0.80 -10.98 1.19
N ALA A 333 0.14 -10.85 0.24
CA ALA A 333 0.71 -11.98 -0.49
C ALA A 333 1.48 -12.98 0.39
N ILE A 334 1.95 -12.55 1.57
CA ILE A 334 2.68 -13.42 2.51
C ILE A 334 1.87 -13.77 3.75
N LYS A 335 0.65 -13.24 3.94
CA LYS A 335 -0.15 -13.43 5.16
C LYS A 335 -0.33 -14.89 5.55
N ALA A 336 -0.72 -15.73 4.59
CA ALA A 336 -0.92 -17.17 4.83
C ALA A 336 0.37 -17.95 5.11
N LYS A 337 1.54 -17.33 4.87
CA LYS A 337 2.86 -17.92 5.06
C LYS A 337 3.47 -17.57 6.41
N VAL A 338 2.89 -16.61 7.13
CA VAL A 338 3.40 -16.16 8.42
C VAL A 338 2.79 -16.98 9.55
N HIS A 339 3.66 -17.64 10.33
CA HIS A 339 3.27 -18.53 11.42
C HIS A 339 3.90 -18.04 12.72
N SER A 340 3.06 -17.70 13.70
CA SER A 340 3.51 -17.34 15.05
C SER A 340 3.66 -18.58 15.91
N LEU A 341 4.87 -18.85 16.39
CA LEU A 341 5.22 -20.00 17.23
C LEU A 341 5.53 -19.53 18.67
N PRO A 342 4.92 -20.15 19.69
CA PRO A 342 5.10 -19.71 21.08
C PRO A 342 6.46 -20.11 21.67
N GLY A 343 7.17 -21.08 21.06
CA GLY A 343 8.45 -21.63 21.54
C GLY A 343 9.28 -22.20 20.39
N VAL A 344 10.57 -22.44 20.61
CA VAL A 344 11.47 -23.06 19.61
C VAL A 344 11.08 -24.53 19.36
N GLU A 345 10.46 -25.21 20.32
CA GLU A 345 10.03 -26.61 20.20
C GLU A 345 9.07 -26.84 19.02
N HIS A 346 8.19 -25.86 18.78
CA HIS A 346 7.23 -25.89 17.69
C HIS A 346 7.92 -25.72 16.33
N LEU A 347 9.08 -25.03 16.31
CA LEU A 347 9.91 -24.92 15.12
C LEU A 347 10.52 -26.29 14.76
N TYR A 348 10.83 -27.13 15.76
CA TYR A 348 11.43 -28.45 15.53
C TYR A 348 10.52 -29.46 14.82
N ALA A 349 9.21 -29.19 14.81
CA ALA A 349 8.26 -29.95 13.99
C ALA A 349 8.52 -29.76 12.49
N ALA A 350 8.92 -28.55 12.07
CA ALA A 350 9.16 -28.21 10.67
C ALA A 350 10.65 -28.30 10.27
N ILE A 351 11.57 -28.07 11.20
CA ILE A 351 13.01 -27.97 10.96
C ILE A 351 13.75 -28.86 11.97
N THR A 352 14.75 -29.63 11.55
CA THR A 352 15.49 -30.46 12.51
C THR A 352 16.51 -29.63 13.30
N ARG A 353 16.79 -30.02 14.55
CA ARG A 353 17.62 -29.24 15.48
C ARG A 353 19.06 -29.05 15.00
N ASP A 354 19.60 -30.03 14.28
CA ASP A 354 20.94 -30.03 13.68
C ASP A 354 21.11 -29.01 12.55
N GLN A 355 20.00 -28.55 11.94
CA GLN A 355 20.02 -27.62 10.82
C GLN A 355 19.92 -26.14 11.25
N LEU A 356 19.65 -25.88 12.54
CA LEU A 356 19.46 -24.53 13.06
C LEU A 356 20.57 -24.17 14.05
N GLU A 357 21.40 -23.22 13.65
CA GLU A 357 22.34 -22.55 14.54
C GLU A 357 21.60 -21.44 15.30
N ILE A 358 21.08 -21.76 16.48
CA ILE A 358 20.32 -20.82 17.31
C ILE A 358 21.25 -20.22 18.38
N PRO A 359 21.32 -18.88 18.51
CA PRO A 359 22.04 -18.23 19.60
C PRO A 359 21.62 -18.70 21.00
N ALA A 360 22.60 -18.89 21.89
CA ALA A 360 22.38 -19.45 23.23
C ALA A 360 21.32 -18.69 24.06
N TYR A 361 21.26 -17.36 23.95
CA TYR A 361 20.28 -16.55 24.69
C TYR A 361 18.82 -16.90 24.35
N ILE A 362 18.57 -17.42 23.14
CA ILE A 362 17.22 -17.83 22.71
C ILE A 362 16.84 -19.13 23.39
N THR A 363 17.74 -20.10 23.41
CA THR A 363 17.53 -21.39 24.08
C THR A 363 17.43 -21.21 25.59
N GLU A 364 18.25 -20.33 26.18
CA GLU A 364 18.15 -19.97 27.61
C GLU A 364 16.80 -19.34 27.94
N TYR A 365 16.36 -18.35 27.14
CA TYR A 365 15.04 -17.75 27.33
C TYR A 365 13.93 -18.80 27.21
N ASP A 366 14.00 -19.68 26.21
CA ASP A 366 13.00 -20.72 26.00
C ASP A 366 12.92 -21.69 27.19
N MET A 367 14.07 -22.06 27.78
CA MET A 367 14.12 -22.83 29.02
C MET A 367 13.50 -22.09 30.21
N THR A 368 13.68 -20.77 30.31
CA THR A 368 13.07 -19.98 31.41
C THR A 368 11.55 -19.89 31.32
N ILE A 369 10.98 -19.86 30.10
CA ILE A 369 9.53 -19.76 29.90
C ILE A 369 8.82 -21.13 29.90
N ASN A 370 9.47 -22.18 29.39
CA ASN A 370 8.86 -23.50 29.19
C ASN A 370 9.37 -24.58 30.18
N GLY A 371 10.36 -24.26 31.03
CA GLY A 371 10.82 -25.11 32.13
C GLY A 371 11.48 -26.44 31.70
N LEU A 372 11.37 -27.47 32.55
CA LEU A 372 11.99 -28.80 32.41
C LEU A 372 11.55 -29.61 31.17
N HIS A 373 10.58 -29.13 30.38
CA HIS A 373 10.15 -29.81 29.14
C HIS A 373 11.23 -29.82 28.03
N TYR A 374 12.29 -29.00 28.18
CA TYR A 374 13.47 -29.03 27.31
C TYR A 374 14.54 -30.07 27.72
N PHE A 375 14.39 -30.73 28.86
CA PHE A 375 15.31 -31.77 29.31
C PHE A 375 14.82 -33.15 28.86
N GLN A 376 15.21 -33.57 27.66
CA GLN A 376 15.31 -35.00 27.36
C GLN A 376 16.71 -35.45 27.77
N PRO A 377 16.90 -36.20 28.87
CA PRO A 377 18.18 -36.85 29.11
C PRO A 377 18.40 -37.80 27.94
N ASP A 378 19.61 -37.78 27.37
CA ASP A 378 20.03 -38.79 26.40
C ASP A 378 19.70 -40.17 26.98
N ALA A 379 18.76 -40.87 26.35
CA ALA A 379 18.42 -42.23 26.73
C ALA A 379 19.64 -43.11 26.45
N GLN A 380 20.40 -43.35 27.50
CA GLN A 380 21.38 -44.41 27.72
C GLN A 380 21.73 -45.23 26.48
N THR A 381 22.96 -45.04 26.00
CA THR A 381 23.74 -46.13 25.42
C THR A 381 23.65 -47.33 26.35
N SER A 382 22.93 -48.37 25.92
CA SER A 382 22.93 -49.66 26.59
C SER A 382 24.36 -50.20 26.54
N PRO A 383 24.93 -50.70 27.65
CA PRO A 383 26.19 -51.43 27.58
C PRO A 383 25.91 -52.74 26.83
N ALA A 384 26.65 -52.99 25.75
CA ALA A 384 26.67 -54.27 25.08
C ALA A 384 27.06 -55.36 26.09
N SER A 385 26.29 -56.45 26.04
CA SER A 385 26.43 -57.67 26.85
C SER A 385 27.71 -58.44 26.55
#